data_AF-A0A970M102-F1
#
_entry.id   AF-A0A970M102-F1
#
_cell.length_a   1.000
_cell.length_b   1.000
_cell.length_c   1.000
_cell.angle_alpha   90.00
_cell.angle_beta   90.00
_cell.angle_gamma   90.00
#
_symmetry.space_group_name_H-M   'P 1'
#
loop_
_entity.id
_entity.type
_entity.pdbx_description
1 polymer ?
#
loop_
_entity_poly.entity_id
_entity_poly.type
_entity_poly.pdbx_seq_one_letter_code
_entity_poly.pdbx_strand_id
1 'polypeptide(L)'
;MKKTLLCLTLAGLLSACGGSDNDSDSNTNPPPSSATQIGVLTDGPVAGVKYLRASSSGDSIEGTTNDKGEFEYAEGDTVRFLIGDVQLGEAIEAKARITPLDLTENENARTNLMVLLQSLDANGEHSDGIQISAETQAAFKAVNLDFE
;
A
#
# COMPACT_ATOMS: atom_id res chain seq x y z
N MET A 1 13.81 57.80 -20.97
CA MET A 1 12.39 58.20 -21.10
C MET A 1 11.61 57.38 -20.07
N LYS A 2 11.22 57.91 -18.89
CA LYS A 2 9.83 58.35 -18.53
C LYS A 2 8.75 57.59 -19.31
N LYS A 3 7.73 56.90 -18.77
CA LYS A 3 7.01 56.95 -17.48
C LYS A 3 6.00 55.78 -17.42
N THR A 4 5.75 55.26 -16.20
CA THR A 4 4.43 55.04 -15.54
C THR A 4 3.36 54.16 -16.20
N LEU A 5 2.82 53.17 -15.44
CA LEU A 5 1.41 52.72 -15.33
C LEU A 5 1.42 51.48 -14.40
N LEU A 6 0.51 51.19 -13.47
CA LEU A 6 -0.68 51.83 -12.91
C LEU A 6 -1.06 50.96 -11.68
N CYS A 7 -1.29 51.57 -10.52
CA CYS A 7 -1.84 50.88 -9.34
C CYS A 7 -3.28 50.43 -9.61
N LEU A 8 -3.65 49.23 -9.14
CA LEU A 8 -5.03 48.95 -8.76
C LEU A 8 -5.07 48.16 -7.46
N THR A 9 -5.32 48.90 -6.38
CA THR A 9 -5.65 48.41 -5.04
C THR A 9 -7.08 47.88 -5.03
N LEU A 10 -7.32 46.72 -4.43
CA LEU A 10 -8.66 46.29 -4.01
C LEU A 10 -8.62 45.86 -2.54
N ALA A 11 -9.22 46.70 -1.69
CA ALA A 11 -9.48 46.43 -0.29
C ALA A 11 -10.74 45.57 -0.17
N GLY A 12 -10.69 44.52 0.65
CA GLY A 12 -11.79 43.60 0.91
C GLY A 12 -11.78 43.12 2.35
N LEU A 13 -12.39 43.93 3.22
CA LEU A 13 -13.18 43.59 4.41
C LEU A 13 -12.64 42.51 5.38
N LEU A 14 -12.12 43.02 6.51
CA LEU A 14 -12.05 42.35 7.80
C LEU A 14 -13.43 41.79 8.20
N SER A 15 -13.52 40.47 8.37
CA SER A 15 -14.53 39.86 9.22
C SER A 15 -13.84 39.45 10.52
N ALA A 16 -14.22 40.12 11.60
CA ALA A 16 -13.84 39.80 12.96
C ALA A 16 -14.87 38.84 13.59
N CYS A 17 -14.41 38.16 14.63
CA CYS A 17 -15.18 37.54 15.71
C CYS A 17 -15.53 36.04 15.55
N GLY A 18 -14.97 35.25 16.48
CA GLY A 18 -15.32 33.86 16.71
C GLY A 18 -14.35 33.22 17.70
N GLY A 19 -14.30 33.73 18.94
CA GLY A 19 -13.57 33.10 20.03
C GLY A 19 -14.38 32.01 20.72
N SER A 20 -13.71 30.98 21.23
CA SER A 20 -13.89 30.46 22.59
C SER A 20 -12.82 29.41 22.86
N ASP A 21 -12.04 29.62 23.92
CA ASP A 21 -11.34 28.54 24.61
C ASP A 21 -12.36 27.51 25.10
N ASN A 22 -12.05 26.23 24.93
CA ASN A 22 -12.49 25.20 25.85
C ASN A 22 -11.41 24.11 25.93
N ASP A 23 -10.65 24.20 27.00
CA ASP A 23 -9.81 23.15 27.54
C ASP A 23 -10.67 21.90 27.74
N SER A 24 -10.38 20.83 27.02
CA SER A 24 -10.96 19.50 27.23
C SER A 24 -9.97 18.47 26.74
N ASP A 25 -9.07 18.17 27.66
CA ASP A 25 -8.29 16.95 27.77
C ASP A 25 -9.16 15.75 27.38
N SER A 26 -9.07 15.36 26.11
CA SER A 26 -9.74 14.19 25.56
C SER A 26 -8.74 13.51 24.65
N ASN A 27 -8.01 12.58 25.26
CA ASN A 27 -7.25 11.53 24.60
C ASN A 27 -8.23 10.57 23.88
N THR A 28 -9.04 11.09 22.96
CA THR A 28 -9.84 10.29 22.04
C THR A 28 -9.05 10.21 20.76
N ASN A 29 -8.23 9.16 20.65
CA ASN A 29 -7.81 8.69 19.34
C ASN A 29 -9.11 8.50 18.54
N PRO A 30 -9.31 9.16 17.38
CA PRO A 30 -10.46 8.89 16.54
C PRO A 30 -10.50 7.38 16.25
N PRO A 31 -11.69 6.74 16.23
CA PRO A 31 -11.77 5.36 15.77
C PRO A 31 -11.14 5.27 14.36
N PRO A 32 -10.38 4.20 14.06
CA PRO A 32 -9.70 4.07 12.78
C PRO A 32 -10.70 4.28 11.64
N SER A 33 -10.31 5.11 10.68
CA SER A 33 -11.19 5.49 9.57
C SER A 33 -11.46 4.26 8.71
N SER A 34 -12.74 3.90 8.54
CA SER A 34 -13.17 2.84 7.63
C SER A 34 -13.07 3.24 6.15
N ALA A 35 -12.43 4.36 5.83
CA ALA A 35 -12.22 4.81 4.47
C ALA A 35 -11.20 3.92 3.76
N THR A 36 -11.55 3.45 2.56
CA THR A 36 -10.63 2.70 1.71
C THR A 36 -9.44 3.57 1.31
N GLN A 37 -8.25 3.03 1.53
CA GLN A 37 -6.94 3.53 1.14
C GLN A 37 -6.34 2.59 0.10
N ILE A 38 -5.35 3.10 -0.65
CA ILE A 38 -4.62 2.35 -1.66
C ILE A 38 -3.18 2.19 -1.21
N GLY A 39 -2.72 0.94 -1.13
CA GLY A 39 -1.33 0.58 -0.90
C GLY A 39 -0.72 0.00 -2.16
N VAL A 40 0.61 -0.07 -2.23
CA VAL A 40 1.32 -0.67 -3.35
C VAL A 40 2.29 -1.74 -2.83
N LEU A 41 2.16 -2.97 -3.32
CA LEU A 41 3.19 -4.00 -3.19
C LEU A 41 4.26 -3.78 -4.26
N THR A 42 5.52 -3.60 -3.85
CA THR A 42 6.56 -3.16 -4.78
C THR A 42 7.98 -3.64 -4.46
N ASP A 43 8.58 -4.24 -5.47
CA ASP A 43 10.01 -4.44 -5.73
C ASP A 43 10.29 -3.95 -7.18
N GLY A 44 9.70 -2.80 -7.52
CA GLY A 44 8.99 -2.59 -8.81
C GLY A 44 7.50 -2.97 -8.66
N PRO A 45 6.51 -2.30 -9.29
CA PRO A 45 5.10 -2.68 -9.13
C PRO A 45 4.88 -4.18 -9.33
N VAL A 46 4.31 -4.89 -8.34
CA VAL A 46 4.10 -6.34 -8.43
C VAL A 46 2.63 -6.65 -8.68
N ALA A 47 2.30 -7.01 -9.91
CA ALA A 47 0.93 -7.30 -10.35
C ALA A 47 0.58 -8.79 -10.21
N GLY A 48 -0.71 -9.11 -10.02
CA GLY A 48 -1.19 -10.49 -10.02
C GLY A 48 -0.97 -11.26 -8.72
N VAL A 49 -0.58 -10.58 -7.63
CA VAL A 49 -0.39 -11.19 -6.31
C VAL A 49 -1.71 -11.15 -5.54
N LYS A 50 -2.15 -12.30 -5.01
CA LYS A 50 -3.32 -12.34 -4.13
C LYS A 50 -2.98 -11.64 -2.81
N TYR A 51 -3.89 -10.83 -2.30
CA TYR A 51 -3.80 -10.31 -0.94
C TYR A 51 -5.03 -10.69 -0.11
N LEU A 52 -4.80 -10.97 1.16
CA LEU A 52 -5.81 -11.18 2.18
C LEU A 52 -5.67 -10.03 3.18
N ARG A 53 -6.72 -9.21 3.30
CA ARG A 53 -6.78 -8.12 4.25
C ARG A 53 -7.73 -8.49 5.39
N ALA A 54 -7.28 -8.33 6.63
CA ALA A 54 -8.09 -8.56 7.82
C ALA A 54 -8.20 -7.28 8.65
N SER A 55 -9.43 -6.87 8.96
CA SER A 55 -9.71 -5.72 9.81
C SER A 55 -9.56 -6.05 11.29
N SER A 56 -9.43 -5.01 12.10
CA SER A 56 -9.43 -5.12 13.57
C SER A 56 -10.75 -5.67 14.14
N SER A 57 -11.87 -5.57 13.38
CA SER A 57 -13.17 -6.16 13.74
C SER A 57 -13.30 -7.65 13.37
N GLY A 58 -12.33 -8.22 12.65
CA GLY A 58 -12.33 -9.62 12.20
C GLY A 58 -12.94 -9.85 10.82
N ASP A 59 -13.31 -8.79 10.09
CA ASP A 59 -13.73 -8.91 8.70
C ASP A 59 -12.51 -9.21 7.83
N SER A 60 -12.67 -10.09 6.84
CA SER A 60 -11.59 -10.42 5.90
C SER A 60 -12.06 -10.26 4.47
N ILE A 61 -11.28 -9.58 3.66
CA ILE A 61 -11.48 -9.50 2.22
C ILE A 61 -10.26 -10.05 1.49
N GLU A 62 -10.50 -10.54 0.28
CA GLU A 62 -9.45 -10.95 -0.63
C GLU A 62 -9.50 -10.14 -1.92
N GLY A 63 -8.33 -9.97 -2.52
CA GLY A 63 -8.19 -9.32 -3.82
C GLY A 63 -6.89 -9.71 -4.49
N THR A 64 -6.60 -9.06 -5.61
CA THR A 64 -5.37 -9.25 -6.38
C THR A 64 -4.77 -7.88 -6.69
N THR A 65 -3.45 -7.76 -6.59
CA THR A 65 -2.77 -6.51 -6.97
C THR A 65 -2.95 -6.24 -8.46
N ASN A 66 -3.27 -5.00 -8.81
CA ASN A 66 -3.44 -4.60 -10.22
C ASN A 66 -2.09 -4.39 -10.92
N ASP A 67 -2.11 -3.94 -12.18
CA ASP A 67 -0.90 -3.69 -13.00
C ASP A 67 0.07 -2.65 -12.39
N LYS A 68 -0.39 -1.85 -11.43
CA LYS A 68 0.43 -0.90 -10.67
C LYS A 68 0.88 -1.43 -9.31
N GLY A 69 0.62 -2.71 -9.02
CA GLY A 69 0.87 -3.33 -7.72
C GLY A 69 -0.08 -2.87 -6.62
N GLU A 70 -1.17 -2.19 -6.96
CA GLU A 70 -2.06 -1.56 -5.97
C GLU A 70 -2.98 -2.59 -5.31
N PHE A 71 -3.20 -2.44 -4.00
CA PHE A 71 -4.17 -3.18 -3.20
C PHE A 71 -4.98 -2.25 -2.29
N GLU A 72 -6.20 -2.66 -1.91
CA GLU A 72 -7.10 -1.85 -1.09
C GLU A 72 -7.05 -2.26 0.39
N TYR A 73 -6.94 -1.28 1.28
CA TYR A 73 -6.95 -1.49 2.73
C TYR A 73 -7.66 -0.33 3.45
N ALA A 74 -7.97 -0.47 4.73
CA ALA A 74 -8.38 0.60 5.62
C ALA A 74 -7.37 0.75 6.76
N GLU A 75 -7.39 1.88 7.45
CA GLU A 75 -6.44 2.14 8.54
C GLU A 75 -6.55 1.09 9.65
N GLY A 76 -5.41 0.53 10.07
CA GLY A 76 -5.34 -0.53 11.08
C GLY A 76 -5.64 -1.94 10.56
N ASP A 77 -5.90 -2.11 9.27
CA ASP A 77 -5.97 -3.43 8.66
C ASP A 77 -4.59 -4.10 8.64
N THR A 78 -4.59 -5.43 8.67
CA THR A 78 -3.41 -6.24 8.32
C THR A 78 -3.57 -6.79 6.91
N VAL A 79 -2.45 -7.03 6.23
CA VAL A 79 -2.42 -7.62 4.89
C VAL A 79 -1.40 -8.74 4.82
N ARG A 80 -1.73 -9.78 4.06
CA ARG A 80 -0.85 -10.90 3.72
C ARG A 80 -0.91 -11.14 2.21
N PHE A 81 0.25 -11.36 1.60
CA PHE A 81 0.39 -11.56 0.16
C PHE A 81 0.71 -13.02 -0.19
N LEU A 82 0.13 -13.51 -1.29
CA LEU A 82 0.26 -14.89 -1.74
C LEU A 82 0.36 -14.98 -3.27
N ILE A 83 1.14 -15.95 -3.75
CA ILE A 83 1.09 -16.45 -5.13
C ILE A 83 0.60 -17.89 -5.06
N GLY A 84 -0.57 -18.18 -5.63
CA GLY A 84 -1.25 -19.44 -5.37
C GLY A 84 -1.52 -19.62 -3.87
N ASP A 85 -0.96 -20.67 -3.28
CA ASP A 85 -1.03 -20.93 -1.83
C ASP A 85 0.28 -20.57 -1.08
N VAL A 86 1.31 -20.11 -1.80
CA VAL A 86 2.60 -19.71 -1.21
C VAL A 86 2.48 -18.30 -0.63
N GLN A 87 2.67 -18.19 0.68
CA GLN A 87 2.72 -16.92 1.40
C GLN A 87 4.08 -16.25 1.18
N LEU A 88 4.09 -14.99 0.75
CA LEU A 88 5.32 -14.26 0.39
C LEU A 88 6.09 -13.71 1.60
N GLY A 89 5.53 -13.81 2.80
CA GLY A 89 6.12 -13.33 4.05
C GLY A 89 5.04 -13.13 5.10
N GLU A 90 5.36 -12.54 6.24
CA GLU A 90 4.43 -12.41 7.36
C GLU A 90 3.20 -11.54 7.02
N ALA A 91 2.13 -11.70 7.80
CA ALA A 91 1.03 -10.74 7.77
C ALA A 91 1.46 -9.50 8.53
N ILE A 92 1.38 -8.33 7.89
CA ILE A 92 1.86 -7.06 8.44
C ILE A 92 0.75 -6.02 8.43
N GLU A 93 0.95 -4.91 9.14
CA GLU A 93 0.07 -3.75 9.04
C GLU A 93 0.05 -3.21 7.60
N ALA A 94 -1.15 -3.02 7.06
CA ALA A 94 -1.34 -2.49 5.73
C ALA A 94 -0.96 -1.01 5.68
N LYS A 95 -0.17 -0.61 4.68
CA LYS A 95 0.34 0.74 4.51
C LYS A 95 0.50 1.10 3.05
N ALA A 96 0.70 2.39 2.77
CA ALA A 96 0.75 2.94 1.42
C ALA A 96 1.80 2.29 0.50
N ARG A 97 2.88 1.75 1.07
CA ARG A 97 3.95 1.06 0.32
C ARG A 97 4.48 -0.11 1.12
N ILE A 98 4.44 -1.30 0.53
CA ILE A 98 4.97 -2.54 1.10
C ILE A 98 5.99 -3.10 0.12
N THR A 99 7.16 -3.45 0.63
CA THR A 99 8.30 -4.00 -0.12
C THR A 99 8.70 -5.35 0.46
N PRO A 100 9.53 -6.16 -0.23
CA PRO A 100 10.06 -7.40 0.34
C PRO A 100 10.80 -7.21 1.67
N LEU A 101 11.35 -6.01 1.95
CA LEU A 101 11.95 -5.69 3.25
C LEU A 101 10.92 -5.68 4.39
N ASP A 102 9.68 -5.33 4.10
CA ASP A 102 8.61 -5.27 5.10
C ASP A 102 8.01 -6.65 5.39
N LEU A 103 8.19 -7.62 4.49
CA LEU A 103 7.54 -8.93 4.57
C LEU A 103 8.34 -9.96 5.38
N THR A 104 9.64 -9.69 5.60
CA THR A 104 10.50 -10.53 6.42
C THR A 104 11.74 -9.76 6.90
N GLU A 105 12.08 -9.97 8.16
CA GLU A 105 13.31 -9.46 8.77
C GLU A 105 14.53 -10.34 8.42
N ASN A 106 14.32 -11.57 7.97
CA ASN A 106 15.40 -12.49 7.64
C ASN A 106 16.03 -12.15 6.28
N GLU A 107 17.35 -11.98 6.25
CA GLU A 107 18.07 -11.54 5.06
C GLU A 107 18.10 -12.58 3.93
N ASN A 108 18.20 -13.87 4.27
CA ASN A 108 18.19 -14.96 3.29
C ASN A 108 16.80 -15.12 2.70
N ALA A 109 15.77 -15.13 3.54
CA ALA A 109 14.38 -15.20 3.08
C ALA A 109 14.01 -14.03 2.18
N ARG A 110 14.44 -12.81 2.56
CA ARG A 110 14.26 -11.61 1.74
C ARG A 110 14.90 -11.75 0.36
N THR A 111 16.13 -12.26 0.31
CA THR A 111 16.87 -12.46 -0.94
C THR A 111 16.19 -13.51 -1.81
N ASN A 112 15.79 -14.65 -1.22
CA ASN A 112 15.10 -15.73 -1.92
C ASN A 112 13.73 -15.27 -2.45
N LEU A 113 13.01 -14.44 -1.69
CA LEU A 113 11.76 -13.82 -2.12
C LEU A 113 11.96 -12.90 -3.32
N MET A 114 12.95 -12.01 -3.29
CA MET A 114 13.27 -11.12 -4.42
C MET A 114 13.67 -11.90 -5.67
N VAL A 115 14.47 -12.97 -5.50
CA VAL A 115 14.86 -13.87 -6.61
C VAL A 115 13.65 -14.57 -7.19
N LEU A 116 12.76 -15.09 -6.34
CA LEU A 116 11.52 -15.73 -6.78
C LEU A 116 10.67 -14.76 -7.61
N LEU A 117 10.38 -13.57 -7.07
CA LEU A 117 9.52 -12.59 -7.74
C LEU A 117 10.05 -12.21 -9.12
N GLN A 118 11.35 -11.91 -9.23
CA GLN A 118 11.98 -11.61 -10.53
C GLN A 118 12.02 -12.82 -11.47
N SER A 119 12.15 -14.04 -10.95
CA SER A 119 12.15 -15.26 -11.77
C SER A 119 10.76 -15.63 -12.31
N LEU A 120 9.71 -15.15 -11.65
CA LEU A 120 8.31 -15.37 -12.05
C LEU A 120 7.75 -14.26 -12.94
N ASP A 121 8.54 -13.23 -13.23
CA ASP A 121 8.15 -12.16 -14.12
C ASP A 121 7.87 -12.69 -15.54
N ALA A 122 6.63 -12.51 -16.00
CA ALA A 122 6.11 -13.22 -17.17
C ALA A 122 6.80 -12.85 -18.49
N ASN A 123 7.33 -11.63 -18.59
CA ASN A 123 8.01 -11.11 -19.79
C ASN A 123 9.52 -10.90 -19.57
N GLY A 124 10.01 -10.95 -18.33
CA GLY A 124 11.40 -10.67 -17.96
C GLY A 124 11.83 -9.23 -18.19
N GLU A 125 10.89 -8.30 -18.34
CA GLU A 125 11.13 -6.88 -18.63
C GLU A 125 10.80 -6.04 -17.39
N HIS A 126 11.80 -5.86 -16.53
CA HIS A 126 11.61 -5.20 -15.24
C HIS A 126 11.11 -3.74 -15.33
N SER A 127 11.23 -3.06 -16.47
CA SER A 127 10.84 -1.65 -16.60
C SER A 127 9.33 -1.39 -16.49
N ASP A 128 8.48 -2.41 -16.68
CA ASP A 128 7.02 -2.32 -16.49
C ASP A 128 6.53 -2.99 -15.19
N GLY A 129 7.46 -3.38 -14.31
CA GLY A 129 7.18 -4.04 -13.04
C GLY A 129 7.42 -5.53 -13.09
N ILE A 130 6.73 -6.28 -12.22
CA ILE A 130 6.76 -7.74 -12.17
C ILE A 130 5.32 -8.22 -12.40
N GLN A 131 5.08 -9.03 -13.43
CA GLN A 131 3.75 -9.55 -13.70
C GLN A 131 3.63 -11.03 -13.37
N ILE A 132 2.89 -11.36 -12.31
CA ILE A 132 2.59 -12.73 -11.95
C ILE A 132 1.36 -13.21 -12.73
N SER A 133 1.59 -14.07 -13.72
CA SER A 133 0.53 -14.57 -14.59
C SER A 133 -0.48 -15.46 -13.85
N ALA A 134 -1.68 -15.62 -14.42
CA ALA A 134 -2.69 -16.52 -13.86
C ALA A 134 -2.24 -17.99 -13.88
N GLU A 135 -1.45 -18.38 -14.87
CA GLU A 135 -0.82 -19.70 -14.95
C GLU A 135 0.15 -19.92 -13.79
N THR A 136 0.98 -18.92 -13.47
CA THR A 136 1.88 -18.97 -12.31
C THR A 136 1.10 -19.08 -11.01
N GLN A 137 0.05 -18.26 -10.83
CA GLN A 137 -0.82 -18.36 -9.63
C GLN A 137 -1.44 -19.76 -9.50
N ALA A 138 -1.86 -20.38 -10.62
CA ALA A 138 -2.41 -21.72 -10.61
C ALA A 138 -1.36 -22.79 -10.30
N ALA A 139 -0.14 -22.66 -10.86
CA ALA A 139 0.96 -23.59 -10.65
C ALA A 139 1.47 -23.60 -9.19
N PHE A 140 1.31 -22.48 -8.48
CA PHE A 140 1.70 -22.33 -7.08
C PHE A 140 0.63 -22.77 -6.07
N LYS A 141 -0.49 -23.35 -6.52
CA LYS A 141 -1.46 -23.99 -5.62
C LYS A 141 -0.90 -25.29 -5.05
N ALA A 142 -1.12 -25.53 -3.77
CA ALA A 142 -0.60 -26.66 -3.01
C ALA A 142 0.93 -26.84 -3.07
N VAL A 143 1.67 -25.77 -3.41
CA VAL A 143 3.12 -25.73 -3.31
C VAL A 143 3.50 -25.34 -1.89
N ASN A 144 4.36 -26.13 -1.26
CA ASN A 144 4.98 -25.76 0.01
C ASN A 144 6.37 -25.20 -0.30
N LEU A 145 6.53 -23.88 -0.18
CA LEU A 145 7.79 -23.18 -0.36
C LEU A 145 8.13 -22.44 0.94
N ASP A 146 9.34 -22.68 1.42
CA ASP A 146 9.95 -21.93 2.52
C ASP A 146 11.05 -21.04 1.92
N PHE A 147 11.21 -19.84 2.45
CA PHE A 147 12.23 -18.89 2.01
C PHE A 147 13.50 -18.95 2.87
N GLU A 148 13.47 -19.69 3.99
CA GLU A 148 14.60 -19.89 4.92
C GLU A 148 15.61 -20.98 4.48
#